data_AF-A0A7L4ZC35-F1
#
_entry.id   AF-A0A7L4ZC35-F1
#
_cell.length_a   1.000
_cell.length_b   1.000
_cell.length_c   1.000
_cell.angle_alpha   90.00
_cell.angle_beta   90.00
_cell.angle_gamma   90.00
#
_symmetry.space_group_name_H-M   'P 1'
#
loop_
_entity.id
_entity.type
_entity.pdbx_description
1 polymer ?
#
loop_
_entity_poly.entity_id
_entity_poly.type
_entity_poly.pdbx_seq_one_letter_code
_entity_poly.pdbx_strand_id
1 'polypeptide(L)' 'MALKKVNESANSQKMKFGKNRDLDKILDKSTKTKRINVDLDEDTQIRFKAACVKRNTTMKEVISDYVHQWLKENE' A
#
# COMPACT_ATOMS: atom_id res chain seq x y z
N MET A 1 4.14 50.06 29.05
CA MET A 1 3.72 48.66 29.26
C MET A 1 4.46 47.79 28.24
N ALA A 2 5.40 46.95 28.66
CA ALA A 2 6.23 46.11 27.78
C ALA A 2 5.75 44.64 27.81
N LEU A 3 5.82 43.95 26.67
CA LEU A 3 5.39 42.56 26.51
C LEU A 3 6.36 41.58 27.16
N LYS A 4 5.85 40.64 27.97
CA LYS A 4 6.63 39.64 28.70
C LYS A 4 6.81 38.37 27.86
N LYS A 5 8.05 37.86 27.76
CA LYS A 5 8.42 36.62 27.06
C LYS A 5 7.93 35.40 27.87
N VAL A 6 7.10 34.56 27.26
CA VAL A 6 6.37 33.45 27.92
C VAL A 6 7.19 32.16 28.04
N ASN A 7 8.53 32.23 28.19
CA ASN A 7 9.31 31.00 28.13
C ASN A 7 10.61 31.02 28.94
N GLU A 8 10.50 31.09 30.26
CA GLU A 8 11.62 30.83 31.18
C GLU A 8 11.35 29.68 32.15
N SER A 9 10.21 28.97 32.04
CA SER A 9 9.83 27.95 33.03
C SER A 9 9.02 26.79 32.45
N ALA A 10 9.43 26.23 31.31
CA ALA A 10 8.95 24.91 30.90
C ALA A 10 9.93 24.26 29.92
N ASN A 11 10.86 23.50 30.49
CA ASN A 11 11.55 22.39 29.84
C ASN A 11 12.48 22.77 28.66
N SER A 12 13.73 22.33 28.76
CA SER A 12 14.70 22.33 27.66
C SER A 12 14.27 21.34 26.56
N GLN A 13 13.10 21.57 25.97
CA GLN A 13 12.67 20.85 24.77
C GLN A 13 13.39 21.49 23.59
N LYS A 14 14.73 21.35 23.60
CA LYS A 14 15.54 21.30 22.39
C LYS A 14 14.74 20.46 21.42
N MET A 15 14.31 21.06 20.31
CA MET A 15 13.67 20.32 19.23
C MET A 15 14.62 19.17 18.91
N LYS A 16 14.31 17.96 19.37
CA LYS A 16 15.10 16.79 19.00
C LYS A 16 14.92 16.71 17.51
N PHE A 17 16.01 16.90 16.77
CA PHE A 17 16.14 16.57 15.36
C PHE A 17 16.09 15.04 15.25
N GLY A 18 14.97 14.47 15.72
CA GLY A 18 14.71 13.06 15.81
C GLY A 18 14.36 12.62 14.42
N LYS A 19 15.29 11.88 13.80
CA LYS A 19 15.04 10.87 12.76
C LYS A 19 13.89 11.29 11.84
N ASN A 20 14.15 12.32 11.02
CA ASN A 20 13.45 12.65 9.78
C ASN A 20 12.19 11.79 9.55
N ARG A 21 11.08 12.22 10.16
CA ARG A 21 9.83 11.47 10.26
C ARG A 21 9.32 10.97 8.90
N ASP A 22 9.74 11.64 7.83
CA ASP A 22 9.28 11.44 6.47
C ASP A 22 10.32 10.76 5.56
N LEU A 23 11.52 10.43 6.03
CA LEU A 23 12.56 9.81 5.21
C LEU A 23 12.21 8.36 4.86
N ASP A 24 11.57 7.64 5.78
CA ASP A 24 11.02 6.30 5.54
C ASP A 24 9.93 6.34 4.45
N LYS A 25 9.07 7.37 4.51
CA LYS A 25 8.01 7.63 3.53
C LYS A 25 8.53 8.00 2.13
N ILE A 26 9.73 8.58 2.04
CA ILE A 26 10.37 8.94 0.77
C ILE A 26 11.17 7.75 0.20
N LEU A 27 11.73 6.90 1.07
CA LEU A 27 12.50 5.72 0.68
C LEU A 27 11.63 4.54 0.26
N ASP A 28 10.34 4.56 0.59
CA ASP A 28 9.33 3.63 0.08
C ASP A 28 9.16 3.82 -1.45
N LYS A 29 10.11 3.28 -2.21
CA LYS A 29 10.06 3.19 -3.67
C LYS A 29 8.84 2.35 -4.01
N SER A 30 7.72 3.02 -4.29
CA SER A 30 6.51 2.35 -4.75
C SER A 30 6.88 1.43 -5.92
N THR A 31 6.81 0.12 -5.67
CA THR A 31 6.90 -0.89 -6.73
C THR A 31 5.82 -0.56 -7.74
N LYS A 32 6.23 -0.18 -8.96
CA LYS A 32 5.33 0.25 -10.03
C LYS A 32 4.41 -0.91 -10.42
N THR A 33 3.25 -0.98 -9.80
CA THR A 33 2.19 -1.91 -10.21
C THR A 33 1.48 -1.34 -11.43
N LYS A 34 1.33 -2.16 -12.48
CA LYS A 34 0.52 -1.81 -13.65
C LYS A 34 -0.85 -2.46 -13.51
N ARG A 35 -1.91 -1.74 -13.87
CA ARG A 35 -3.27 -2.26 -13.88
C ARG A 35 -3.55 -2.89 -15.24
N ILE A 36 -4.16 -4.07 -15.23
CA ILE A 36 -4.64 -4.76 -16.42
C ILE A 36 -6.17 -4.69 -16.35
N ASN A 37 -6.79 -4.12 -17.37
CA ASN A 37 -8.25 -4.11 -17.49
C ASN A 37 -8.67 -5.23 -18.42
N VAL A 38 -9.56 -6.10 -17.96
CA VAL A 38 -10.06 -7.25 -18.72
C VAL A 38 -11.57 -7.29 -18.54
N ASP A 39 -12.27 -7.38 -19.66
CA ASP A 39 -13.70 -7.61 -19.66
C ASP A 39 -13.96 -9.11 -19.50
N LEU A 40 -14.72 -9.46 -18.47
CA LEU A 40 -15.16 -10.83 -18.19
C LEU A 40 -16.68 -10.86 -18.24
N ASP A 41 -17.22 -11.98 -18.70
CA ASP A 41 -18.66 -12.23 -18.66
C ASP A 41 -19.19 -12.19 -17.22
N GLU A 42 -20.43 -11.72 -17.04
CA GLU A 42 -21.05 -11.53 -15.73
C GLU A 42 -21.15 -12.85 -14.94
N ASP A 43 -21.56 -13.95 -15.58
CA ASP A 43 -21.63 -15.26 -14.92
C ASP A 43 -20.24 -15.70 -14.45
N THR A 44 -19.25 -15.50 -15.31
CA THR A 44 -17.86 -15.83 -15.00
C THR A 44 -17.34 -15.01 -13.83
N GLN A 45 -17.65 -13.71 -13.77
CA GLN A 45 -17.24 -12.85 -12.66
C GLN A 45 -17.91 -13.26 -11.35
N ILE A 46 -19.20 -13.60 -11.36
CA ILE A 46 -19.95 -14.03 -10.18
C ILE A 46 -19.38 -15.35 -9.64
N ARG A 47 -19.17 -16.33 -10.52
CA ARG A 47 -18.59 -17.63 -10.14
C ARG A 47 -17.17 -17.48 -9.62
N PHE A 48 -16.38 -16.61 -10.24
CA PHE A 48 -15.01 -16.34 -9.81
C PHE A 48 -14.96 -15.69 -8.42
N LYS A 49 -15.84 -14.71 -8.15
CA LYS A 49 -15.99 -14.11 -6.82
C LYS A 49 -16.39 -15.16 -5.78
N ALA A 50 -17.39 -16.00 -6.08
CA ALA A 50 -17.85 -17.05 -5.18
C ALA A 50 -16.74 -18.06 -4.86
N ALA A 51 -15.93 -18.44 -5.86
CA ALA A 51 -14.80 -19.34 -5.68
C ALA A 51 -13.69 -18.71 -4.82
N CYS A 52 -13.39 -17.42 -5.01
CA CYS A 52 -12.41 -16.71 -4.19
C CYS A 52 -12.83 -16.64 -2.72
N VAL A 53 -14.11 -16.33 -2.46
CA VAL A 53 -14.67 -16.32 -1.09
C VAL A 53 -14.58 -17.71 -0.46
N LYS A 54 -14.95 -18.76 -1.21
CA LYS A 54 -14.90 -20.14 -0.71
C LYS A 54 -13.48 -20.59 -0.35
N ARG A 55 -12.47 -20.09 -1.06
CA ARG A 55 -11.06 -20.41 -0.83
C ARG A 55 -10.36 -19.45 0.13
N ASN A 56 -11.05 -18.43 0.62
CA ASN A 56 -10.50 -17.35 1.45
C ASN A 56 -9.24 -16.71 0.84
N THR A 57 -9.21 -16.56 -0.48
CA THR A 57 -8.10 -15.98 -1.24
C THR A 57 -8.54 -14.69 -1.90
N THR A 58 -7.59 -13.77 -2.13
CA THR A 58 -7.91 -12.53 -2.84
C THR A 58 -7.97 -12.76 -4.34
N MET A 59 -8.87 -12.05 -5.01
CA MET A 59 -9.00 -12.08 -6.47
C MET A 59 -7.68 -11.79 -7.18
N LYS A 60 -6.89 -10.87 -6.61
CA LYS A 60 -5.58 -10.47 -7.12
C LYS A 60 -4.58 -11.63 -7.09
N GLU A 61 -4.49 -12.35 -5.97
CA GLU A 61 -3.57 -13.48 -5.83
C GLU A 61 -3.91 -14.57 -6.85
N VAL A 62 -5.18 -14.93 -6.97
CA VAL A 62 -5.63 -15.96 -7.92
C VAL A 62 -5.29 -15.57 -9.37
N ILE A 63 -5.55 -14.32 -9.77
CA ILE A 63 -5.19 -13.83 -11.11
C ILE A 63 -3.67 -13.83 -11.29
N SER A 64 -2.92 -13.38 -10.29
CA SER A 64 -1.45 -13.34 -10.34
C SER A 64 -0.87 -14.74 -10.54
N ASP A 65 -1.38 -15.73 -9.80
CA ASP A 65 -0.94 -17.12 -9.91
C ASP A 65 -1.20 -17.69 -11.29
N TYR A 66 -2.40 -17.47 -11.86
CA TYR A 66 -2.70 -17.88 -13.23
C TYR A 66 -1.79 -17.21 -14.25
N VAL A 67 -1.51 -15.92 -14.10
CA VAL A 67 -0.57 -15.20 -14.99
C VAL A 67 0.84 -15.75 -14.85
N HIS A 68 1.32 -16.00 -13.63
CA HIS A 68 2.66 -16.56 -13.40
C HIS A 68 2.80 -17.97 -13.95
N GLN A 69 1.77 -18.81 -13.80
CA GLN A 69 1.76 -20.15 -14.37
C GLN A 69 1.77 -20.08 -15.90
N TRP A 70 0.94 -19.23 -16.48
CA TRP A 70 0.88 -19.05 -17.94
C TRP A 70 2.21 -18.52 -18.51
N LEU A 71 2.90 -17.63 -17.80
CA LEU A 71 4.22 -17.15 -18.20
C LEU A 71 5.28 -18.25 -18.15
N LYS A 72 5.30 -19.09 -17.10
CA LYS A 72 6.25 -20.21 -16.97
C LYS A 72 6.16 -21.22 -18.11
N GLU A 73 4.99 -21.38 -18.71
CA GLU A 73 4.75 -22.32 -19.80
C GLU A 73 5.06 -21.73 -21.18
N ASN A 74 5.16 -20.40 -21.31
CA ASN A 74 5.24 -19.69 -22.59
C ASN A 74 6.47 -18.77 -22.75
N GLU A 75 7.32 -18.64 -21.73
CA GLU A 75 8.68 -18.04 -21.80
C GLU A 75 9.76 -19.13 -21.80
#